data_AF-A0A192CG15-F1
#
_entry.id   AF-A0A192CG15-F1
#
_cell.length_a   1.000
_cell.length_b   1.000
_cell.length_c   1.000
_cell.angle_alpha   90.00
_cell.angle_beta   90.00
_cell.angle_gamma   90.00
#
_symmetry.space_group_name_H-M   'P 1'
#
loop_
_entity.id
_entity.type
_entity.pdbx_description
1 polymer ?
#
loop_
_entity_poly.entity_id
_entity_poly.type
_entity_poly.pdbx_seq_one_letter_code
_entity_poly.pdbx_strand_id
1 'polypeptide(L)'
;MPCRQSRLAVLKAARHPIPRITPFFINLTEDILTMLTTTSHDSVWLRADDPLIDMNYITSFTGMTDKWFYRLISEGHFPKPIKLGRSSRWYKSEVEQWMQQRIEESRGAAA
;
A
#
# COMPACT_ATOMS: atom_id res chain seq x y z
N MET A 1 -14.12 -65.61 17.90
CA MET A 1 -14.79 -64.54 17.11
C MET A 1 -15.61 -63.69 18.08
N PRO A 2 -15.62 -62.35 18.05
CA PRO A 2 -14.89 -61.37 17.22
C PRO A 2 -13.69 -60.75 18.00
N CYS A 3 -12.60 -60.28 17.39
CA CYS A 3 -12.42 -59.20 16.40
C CYS A 3 -12.21 -57.83 17.06
N ARG A 4 -11.22 -57.08 16.53
CA ARG A 4 -10.90 -55.65 16.69
C ARG A 4 -10.04 -55.28 17.91
N GLN A 5 -8.97 -54.49 17.80
CA GLN A 5 -8.36 -53.85 16.63
C GLN A 5 -6.95 -53.39 16.99
N SER A 6 -6.02 -53.66 16.08
CA SER A 6 -4.89 -52.86 15.64
C SER A 6 -4.57 -51.54 16.36
N ARG A 7 -3.28 -51.32 16.67
CA ARG A 7 -2.48 -50.37 15.87
C ARG A 7 -0.97 -50.47 16.12
N LEU A 8 -0.31 -50.83 15.04
CA LEU A 8 1.10 -50.65 14.71
C LEU A 8 1.47 -49.17 14.86
N ALA A 9 2.39 -48.82 15.77
CA ALA A 9 3.03 -47.52 15.76
C ALA A 9 4.17 -47.55 14.72
N VAL A 10 3.85 -47.02 13.56
CA VAL A 10 4.70 -46.88 12.38
C VAL A 10 5.88 -45.95 12.66
N LEU A 11 7.06 -46.39 12.23
CA LEU A 11 8.28 -45.61 12.05
C LEU A 11 8.02 -44.23 11.43
N LYS A 12 8.66 -43.19 11.96
CA LYS A 12 8.92 -41.97 11.18
C LYS A 12 10.31 -41.42 11.47
N ALA A 13 11.31 -42.11 10.95
CA ALA A 13 12.57 -41.48 10.58
C ALA A 13 12.34 -40.73 9.25
N ALA A 14 12.12 -39.42 9.32
CA ALA A 14 12.20 -38.56 8.15
C ALA A 14 13.46 -37.69 8.30
N ARG A 15 14.52 -38.14 7.63
CA ARG A 15 15.73 -37.35 7.36
C ARG A 15 15.28 -36.12 6.56
N HIS A 16 15.59 -34.94 7.07
CA HIS A 16 15.33 -33.69 6.36
C HIS A 16 16.18 -33.65 5.09
N PRO A 17 15.61 -33.30 3.92
CA PRO A 17 16.38 -33.10 2.70
C PRO A 17 17.23 -31.83 2.84
N ILE A 18 18.53 -31.97 2.60
CA ILE A 18 19.47 -30.85 2.48
C ILE A 18 19.17 -30.16 1.13
N PRO A 19 18.78 -28.88 1.09
CA PRO A 19 18.70 -28.19 -0.19
C PRO A 19 20.11 -27.90 -0.71
N ARG A 20 20.39 -28.40 -1.92
CA ARG A 20 21.60 -28.11 -2.68
C ARG A 20 21.62 -26.62 -3.03
N ILE A 21 22.71 -25.96 -2.68
CA ILE A 21 23.05 -24.60 -3.07
C ILE A 21 23.19 -24.56 -4.59
N THR A 22 22.28 -23.86 -5.27
CA THR A 22 22.54 -23.34 -6.62
C THR A 22 23.18 -21.95 -6.47
N PRO A 23 24.14 -21.56 -7.33
CA PRO A 23 24.72 -20.23 -7.31
C PRO A 23 23.87 -19.34 -8.23
N PHE A 24 22.84 -18.68 -7.68
CA PHE A 24 22.19 -17.59 -8.39
C PHE A 24 22.88 -16.29 -8.00
N PHE A 25 23.57 -15.74 -8.99
CA PHE A 25 24.29 -14.48 -8.99
C PHE A 25 23.32 -13.34 -8.65
N ILE A 26 23.12 -13.06 -7.36
CA ILE A 26 22.46 -11.83 -6.92
C ILE A 26 23.51 -10.71 -6.98
N ASN A 27 23.34 -9.81 -7.93
CA ASN A 27 24.09 -8.56 -7.99
C ASN A 27 23.88 -7.81 -6.67
N LEU A 28 24.90 -7.84 -5.81
CA LEU A 28 24.93 -7.21 -4.49
C LEU A 28 24.74 -5.67 -4.54
N THR A 29 24.65 -5.07 -5.73
CA THR A 29 24.44 -3.63 -5.92
C THR A 29 22.97 -3.20 -5.98
N GLU A 30 22.02 -4.11 -6.26
CA GLU A 30 20.59 -3.75 -6.34
C GLU A 30 19.94 -3.69 -4.95
N ASP A 31 20.40 -4.51 -4.00
CA ASP A 31 19.87 -4.57 -2.63
C ASP A 31 20.40 -3.44 -1.72
N ILE A 32 21.63 -2.97 -1.95
CA ILE A 32 22.21 -1.86 -1.18
C ILE A 32 21.58 -0.52 -1.61
N LEU A 33 21.28 -0.35 -2.91
CA LEU A 33 20.63 0.86 -3.43
C LEU A 33 19.15 0.93 -3.01
N THR A 34 18.45 -0.21 -2.92
CA THR A 34 17.08 -0.24 -2.37
C THR A 34 17.04 0.00 -0.87
N MET A 35 18.03 -0.43 -0.08
CA MET A 35 18.07 -0.16 1.37
C MET A 35 18.55 1.27 1.74
N LEU A 36 19.40 1.91 0.92
CA LEU A 36 19.83 3.30 1.12
C LEU A 36 18.82 4.35 0.63
N THR A 37 17.83 3.95 -0.17
CA THR A 37 16.76 4.84 -0.66
C THR A 37 15.43 4.65 0.07
N THR A 38 15.24 3.56 0.82
CA THR A 38 13.97 3.24 1.51
C THR A 38 13.95 3.58 3.01
N THR A 39 14.94 4.29 3.55
CA THR A 39 14.89 4.82 4.93
C THR A 39 15.66 6.14 5.03
N SER A 40 15.03 7.23 4.58
CA SER A 40 15.28 8.60 5.04
C SER A 40 13.93 9.33 5.08
N HIS A 41 13.08 8.85 5.98
CA HIS A 41 11.72 9.33 6.15
C HIS A 41 11.48 9.82 7.58
N ASP A 42 12.46 10.50 8.20
CA ASP A 42 12.33 10.89 9.62
C ASP A 42 12.57 12.36 9.98
N SER A 43 12.77 13.30 9.05
CA SER A 43 12.87 14.71 9.47
C SER A 43 12.63 15.79 8.41
N VAL A 44 11.57 15.70 7.61
CA VAL A 44 11.16 16.88 6.81
C VAL A 44 9.68 17.14 6.96
N TRP A 45 9.35 17.99 7.94
CA TRP A 45 8.00 18.49 8.23
C TRP A 45 7.46 19.43 7.14
N LEU A 46 8.29 19.86 6.19
CA LEU A 46 7.94 20.73 5.06
C LEU A 46 8.62 20.22 3.80
N ARG A 47 8.05 19.21 3.14
CA ARG A 47 8.53 18.74 1.84
C ARG A 47 7.89 19.60 0.75
N ALA A 48 8.71 20.29 -0.05
CA ALA A 48 8.23 21.07 -1.18
C ALA A 48 7.56 20.19 -2.26
N ASP A 49 7.92 18.91 -2.31
CA ASP A 49 7.45 17.95 -3.31
C ASP A 49 6.02 17.46 -3.05
N ASP A 50 5.51 17.59 -1.80
CA ASP A 50 4.16 17.19 -1.43
C ASP A 50 3.44 18.31 -0.65
N PRO A 51 3.03 19.39 -1.34
CA PRO A 51 2.40 20.53 -0.70
C PRO A 51 0.97 20.21 -0.26
N LEU A 52 0.50 20.93 0.75
CA LEU A 52 -0.89 20.88 1.20
C LEU A 52 -1.81 21.70 0.30
N ILE A 53 -2.69 21.01 -0.43
CA ILE A 53 -3.67 21.59 -1.33
C ILE A 53 -5.01 21.82 -0.62
N ASP A 54 -5.81 22.76 -1.16
CA ASP A 54 -7.14 23.08 -0.67
C ASP A 54 -8.24 22.57 -1.61
N MET A 55 -9.50 22.70 -1.20
CA MET A 55 -10.65 22.27 -2.01
C MET A 55 -10.70 23.01 -3.36
N ASN A 56 -10.36 24.30 -3.38
CA ASN A 56 -10.39 25.10 -4.60
C ASN A 56 -9.41 24.55 -5.64
N TYR A 57 -8.19 24.20 -5.23
CA TYR A 57 -7.21 23.54 -6.10
C TYR A 57 -7.75 22.22 -6.66
N ILE A 58 -8.35 21.38 -5.82
CA ILE A 58 -8.90 20.08 -6.25
C ILE A 58 -10.02 20.30 -7.27
N THR A 59 -10.95 21.21 -7.01
CA THR A 59 -12.07 21.49 -7.91
C THR A 59 -11.63 22.11 -9.24
N SER A 60 -10.63 23.01 -9.23
CA SER A 60 -10.11 23.61 -10.46
C SER A 60 -9.35 22.61 -11.32
N PHE A 61 -8.63 21.67 -10.68
CA PHE A 61 -7.89 20.63 -11.39
C PHE A 61 -8.81 19.55 -11.97
N THR A 62 -9.87 19.17 -11.24
CA THR A 62 -10.75 18.06 -11.63
C THR A 62 -11.95 18.50 -12.45
N GLY A 63 -12.29 19.79 -12.44
CA GLY A 63 -13.50 20.31 -13.06
C GLY A 63 -14.79 19.90 -12.36
N MET A 64 -14.71 19.34 -11.15
CA MET A 64 -15.85 18.91 -10.35
C MET A 64 -16.21 19.94 -9.28
N THR A 65 -17.45 19.89 -8.78
CA THR A 65 -17.91 20.82 -7.76
C THR A 65 -17.45 20.41 -6.35
N ASP A 66 -17.25 21.41 -5.51
CA ASP A 66 -16.95 21.25 -4.07
C ASP A 66 -17.99 20.37 -3.36
N LYS A 67 -19.27 20.57 -3.65
CA LYS A 67 -20.39 19.81 -3.09
C LYS A 67 -20.25 18.30 -3.37
N TRP A 68 -19.74 17.94 -4.53
CA TRP A 68 -19.50 16.54 -4.88
C TRP A 68 -18.41 15.94 -4.00
N PHE A 69 -17.28 16.63 -3.81
CA PHE A 69 -16.23 16.16 -2.91
C PHE A 69 -16.67 16.09 -1.45
N TYR A 70 -17.43 17.06 -0.96
CA TYR A 70 -17.98 16.98 0.40
C TYR A 70 -18.88 15.77 0.61
N ARG A 71 -19.67 15.38 -0.41
CA ARG A 71 -20.45 14.14 -0.37
C ARG A 71 -19.53 12.93 -0.26
N LEU A 72 -18.50 12.81 -1.09
CA LEU A 72 -17.55 11.69 -1.02
C LEU A 72 -16.80 11.63 0.31
N ILE A 73 -16.44 12.78 0.90
CA ILE A 73 -15.81 12.85 2.23
C ILE A 73 -16.78 12.31 3.29
N SER A 74 -18.07 12.64 3.19
CA SER A 74 -19.09 12.15 4.13
C SER A 74 -19.35 10.64 4.00
N GLU A 75 -19.24 10.10 2.79
CA GLU A 75 -19.37 8.67 2.48
C GLU A 75 -18.08 7.90 2.82
N GLY A 76 -16.97 8.59 3.11
CA GLY A 76 -15.67 7.98 3.40
C GLY A 76 -14.92 7.49 2.16
N HIS A 77 -15.37 7.87 0.96
CA HIS A 77 -14.73 7.48 -0.30
C HIS A 77 -13.56 8.37 -0.70
N PHE A 78 -13.45 9.58 -0.13
CA PHE A 78 -12.36 10.53 -0.38
C PHE A 78 -11.48 10.70 0.87
N PRO A 79 -10.16 10.98 0.73
CA PRO A 79 -9.27 11.20 1.87
C PRO A 79 -9.82 12.24 2.86
N LYS A 80 -9.63 11.96 4.16
CA LYS A 80 -10.10 12.85 5.22
C LYS A 80 -9.23 14.11 5.26
N PRO A 81 -9.82 15.32 5.34
CA PRO A 81 -9.05 16.54 5.43
C PRO A 81 -8.24 16.64 6.72
N ILE A 82 -7.04 17.19 6.60
CA ILE A 82 -6.24 17.71 7.69
C ILE A 82 -6.83 19.07 8.11
N LYS A 83 -7.25 19.19 9.37
CA LYS A 83 -7.85 20.42 9.92
C LYS A 83 -6.77 21.36 10.43
N LEU A 84 -6.59 22.49 9.75
CA LEU A 84 -5.71 23.59 10.15
C LEU A 84 -6.59 24.80 10.50
N GLY A 85 -7.21 24.75 11.68
CA GLY A 85 -8.20 25.72 12.12
C GLY A 85 -9.47 25.68 11.27
N ARG A 86 -9.79 26.79 10.59
CA ARG A 86 -10.95 26.87 9.68
C ARG A 86 -10.66 26.24 8.31
N SER A 87 -9.39 26.02 7.98
CA SER A 87 -8.98 25.47 6.69
C SER A 87 -8.93 23.95 6.74
N SER A 88 -9.44 23.33 5.68
CA SER A 88 -9.30 21.89 5.43
C SER A 88 -8.28 21.72 4.30
N ARG A 89 -7.28 20.88 4.52
CA ARG A 89 -6.18 20.64 3.58
C ARG A 89 -5.95 19.16 3.37
N TRP A 90 -5.29 18.82 2.27
CA TRP A 90 -4.88 17.45 1.92
C TRP A 90 -3.46 17.47 1.40
N TYR A 91 -2.71 16.39 1.58
CA TYR A 91 -1.48 16.21 0.82
C TYR A 91 -1.83 16.02 -0.66
N LYS A 92 -1.02 16.63 -1.55
CA LYS A 92 -1.21 16.48 -2.99
C LYS A 92 -1.10 15.00 -3.38
N SER A 93 -0.12 14.30 -2.80
CA SER A 93 0.10 12.88 -3.02
C SER A 93 -1.12 12.01 -2.67
N GLU A 94 -1.81 12.29 -1.55
CA GLU A 94 -3.01 11.55 -1.14
C GLU A 94 -4.14 11.68 -2.16
N VAL A 95 -4.35 12.89 -2.68
CA VAL A 95 -5.40 13.13 -3.69
C VAL A 95 -5.01 12.51 -5.03
N GLU A 96 -3.74 12.58 -5.43
CA GLU A 96 -3.24 11.93 -6.65
C GLU A 96 -3.35 10.39 -6.58
N GLN A 97 -2.99 9.79 -5.44
CA GLN A 97 -3.15 8.36 -5.22
C GLN A 97 -4.61 7.94 -5.29
N TRP A 98 -5.50 8.72 -4.67
CA TRP A 98 -6.93 8.48 -4.76
C TRP A 98 -7.45 8.54 -6.20
N MET A 99 -6.99 9.51 -7.00
CA MET A 99 -7.32 9.59 -8.42
C MET A 99 -6.82 8.37 -9.20
N GLN A 100 -5.58 7.96 -8.95
CA GLN A 100 -4.99 6.80 -9.60
C GLN A 100 -5.81 5.53 -9.31
N GLN A 101 -6.26 5.34 -8.07
CA GLN A 101 -7.15 4.22 -7.72
C GLN A 101 -8.45 4.24 -8.51
N ARG A 102 -9.08 5.41 -8.70
CA ARG A 102 -10.32 5.52 -9.50
C ARG A 102 -10.08 5.21 -10.98
N ILE A 103 -8.95 5.65 -11.52
CA ILE A 103 -8.57 5.35 -12.91
C ILE A 103 -8.37 3.83 -13.06
N GLU A 104 -7.71 3.21 -12.08
CA GLU A 104 -7.46 1.78 -12.10
C GLU A 104 -8.75 0.95 -11.99
N GLU A 105 -9.63 1.30 -11.04
CA GLU A 105 -10.95 0.67 -10.92
C GLU A 105 -11.79 0.84 -12.19
N SER A 106 -11.71 1.99 -12.85
CA SER A 106 -12.41 2.23 -14.11
C SER A 106 -11.83 1.44 -15.29
N ARG A 107 -10.54 1.05 -15.24
CA ARG A 107 -9.86 0.33 -16.32
C ARG A 107 -9.72 -1.17 -16.06
N GLY A 108 -9.96 -1.60 -14.83
CA GLY A 108 -10.11 -3.00 -14.46
C GLY A 108 -8.82 -3.80 -14.26
N ALA A 109 -7.66 -3.21 -13.92
CA ALA A 109 -6.48 -4.02 -13.57
C ALA A 109 -6.47 -4.54 -12.13
N ALA A 110 -7.54 -4.28 -11.35
CA ALA A 110 -7.85 -5.05 -10.15
C ALA A 110 -8.65 -6.31 -10.53
N ALA A 111 -7.95 -7.34 -11.00
CA ALA A 111 -8.46 -8.70 -11.17
C ALA A 111 -7.91 -9.61 -10.08
#